data_AF-A0A316FPS2-F1
#
_entry.id   AF-A0A316FPS2-F1
#
_cell.length_a   1.000
_cell.length_b   1.000
_cell.length_c   1.000
_cell.angle_alpha   90.00
_cell.angle_beta   90.00
_cell.angle_gamma   90.00
#
_symmetry.space_group_name_H-M   'P 1'
#
loop_
_entity.id
_entity.type
_entity.pdbx_description
1 polymer ?
#
loop_
_entity_poly.entity_id
_entity_poly.type
_entity_poly.pdbx_seq_one_letter_code
_entity_poly.pdbx_strand_id
1 'polypeptide(L)'
;MLLYLGLCISLPFVFEYIYEEKDIFDFTIRLSVIFFVLLCVPPMVLFFRYAIVNNSLEIAYKSNDIELLLNGKKRIVKLNEIEHIEIKLTFPTYFSGIRYLATDSFLYAVIYLHSKESFTVTSLLDNELFDTKAFFNGRVDIFRKLRFVCWPPGQNLHFSQ
;
A
#
# COMPACT_ATOMS: atom_id res chain seq x y z
N MET A 1 -8.24 -2.74 -11.47
CA MET A 1 -8.32 -4.21 -11.28
C MET A 1 -9.52 -4.83 -11.99
N LEU A 2 -10.76 -4.40 -11.71
CA LEU A 2 -11.97 -4.97 -12.35
C LEU A 2 -11.95 -4.90 -13.90
N LEU A 3 -11.42 -3.81 -14.46
CA LEU A 3 -11.27 -3.66 -15.91
C LEU A 3 -10.33 -4.71 -16.53
N TYR A 4 -9.18 -4.97 -15.90
CA TYR A 4 -8.22 -5.98 -16.36
C TYR A 4 -8.76 -7.40 -16.23
N LEU A 5 -9.49 -7.67 -15.15
CA LEU A 5 -10.14 -8.95 -14.92
C LEU A 5 -11.24 -9.20 -15.96
N GLY A 6 -12.03 -8.16 -16.26
CA GLY A 6 -12.99 -8.18 -17.36
C GLY A 6 -12.34 -8.48 -18.71
N LEU A 7 -11.24 -7.79 -19.03
CA LEU A 7 -10.48 -8.04 -20.26
C LEU A 7 -9.92 -9.46 -20.35
N CYS A 8 -9.32 -9.99 -19.27
CA CYS A 8 -8.79 -11.36 -19.25
C CYS A 8 -9.87 -12.42 -19.44
N ILE A 9 -11.10 -12.15 -18.98
CA ILE A 9 -12.22 -13.07 -19.15
C ILE A 9 -12.84 -12.91 -20.53
N SER A 10 -13.02 -11.69 -21.04
CA SER A 10 -13.73 -11.44 -22.30
C SER A 10 -12.88 -11.70 -23.55
N LEU A 11 -11.57 -11.50 -23.49
CA LEU A 11 -10.66 -11.65 -24.64
C LEU A 11 -10.76 -13.02 -25.31
N PRO A 12 -10.68 -14.16 -24.58
CA PRO A 12 -10.83 -15.49 -25.19
C PRO A 12 -12.13 -15.66 -25.99
N PHE A 13 -13.28 -15.21 -25.46
CA PHE A 13 -14.57 -15.34 -26.14
C PHE A 13 -14.69 -14.44 -27.38
N VAL A 14 -14.09 -13.25 -27.35
CA VAL A 14 -14.04 -12.37 -28.53
C VAL A 14 -13.20 -12.99 -29.64
N PHE A 15 -12.06 -13.60 -29.30
CA PHE A 15 -11.23 -14.30 -30.27
C PHE A 15 -11.89 -15.57 -30.82
N GLU A 16 -12.59 -16.32 -29.97
CA GLU A 16 -13.41 -17.47 -30.42
C GLU A 16 -14.47 -17.04 -31.43
N TYR A 17 -15.17 -15.95 -31.15
CA TYR A 17 -16.22 -15.42 -32.03
C TYR A 17 -15.69 -14.90 -33.38
N ILE A 18 -14.49 -14.31 -33.41
CA ILE A 18 -13.94 -13.70 -34.63
C ILE A 18 -13.26 -14.75 -35.53
N TYR A 19 -12.52 -15.68 -34.94
CA TYR A 19 -11.63 -16.57 -35.70
C TYR A 19 -12.18 -17.98 -35.85
N GLU A 20 -13.14 -18.42 -35.01
CA GLU A 20 -13.68 -19.79 -34.97
C GLU A 20 -12.60 -20.91 -34.90
N GLU A 21 -11.36 -20.54 -34.61
CA GLU A 21 -10.20 -21.43 -34.54
C GLU A 21 -9.92 -21.83 -33.09
N LYS A 22 -10.05 -23.13 -32.83
CA LYS A 22 -9.83 -23.72 -31.51
C LYS A 22 -8.40 -23.49 -30.98
N ASP A 23 -7.40 -23.50 -31.87
CA ASP A 23 -6.00 -23.31 -31.48
C ASP A 23 -5.74 -21.87 -30.99
N ILE A 24 -6.38 -20.86 -31.61
CA ILE A 24 -6.30 -19.46 -31.19
C ILE A 24 -7.03 -19.25 -29.85
N PHE A 25 -8.16 -19.91 -29.66
CA PHE A 25 -8.88 -19.89 -28.39
C PHE A 25 -8.05 -20.46 -27.24
N ASP A 26 -7.49 -21.66 -27.41
CA ASP A 26 -6.65 -22.32 -26.41
C ASP A 26 -5.40 -21.48 -26.08
N PHE A 27 -4.79 -20.85 -27.10
CA PHE A 27 -3.69 -19.91 -26.89
C PHE A 27 -4.11 -18.69 -26.07
N THR A 28 -5.25 -18.08 -26.39
CA THR A 28 -5.75 -16.87 -25.72
C THR A 28 -6.14 -17.15 -24.27
N ILE A 29 -6.70 -18.33 -23.97
CA ILE A 29 -6.94 -18.77 -22.59
C ILE A 29 -5.63 -18.87 -21.82
N ARG A 30 -4.63 -19.58 -22.35
CA ARG A 30 -3.32 -19.74 -21.67
C ARG A 30 -2.68 -18.39 -21.39
N LEU A 31 -2.71 -17.49 -22.36
CA LEU A 31 -2.20 -16.12 -22.21
C LEU A 31 -2.96 -15.36 -21.13
N SER A 32 -4.30 -15.46 -21.10
CA SER A 32 -5.14 -14.81 -20.09
C SER A 32 -4.87 -15.33 -18.68
N VAL A 33 -4.62 -16.64 -18.53
CA VAL A 33 -4.22 -17.24 -17.24
C VAL A 33 -2.85 -16.69 -16.80
N ILE A 34 -1.87 -16.60 -17.71
CA ILE A 34 -0.56 -16.03 -17.39
C ILE A 34 -0.70 -14.57 -16.93
N PHE A 35 -1.46 -13.75 -17.66
CA PHE A 35 -1.71 -12.36 -17.26
C PHE A 35 -2.44 -12.26 -15.92
N PHE A 36 -3.44 -13.11 -15.68
CA PHE A 36 -4.14 -13.16 -14.40
C PHE A 36 -3.18 -13.45 -13.25
N VAL A 37 -2.32 -14.47 -13.39
CA VAL A 37 -1.31 -14.82 -12.38
C VAL A 37 -0.36 -13.64 -12.13
N LEU A 38 0.15 -13.01 -13.20
CA LEU A 38 1.06 -11.87 -13.08
C LEU A 38 0.41 -10.64 -12.41
N LEU A 39 -0.89 -10.43 -12.60
CA LEU A 39 -1.61 -9.30 -12.01
C LEU A 39 -2.11 -9.57 -10.59
N CYS A 40 -2.46 -10.81 -10.26
CA CYS A 40 -3.09 -11.17 -8.98
C CYS A 40 -2.11 -11.68 -7.93
N VAL A 41 -1.03 -12.37 -8.31
CA VAL A 41 -0.08 -12.93 -7.33
C VAL A 41 0.68 -11.84 -6.57
N PRO A 42 1.27 -10.81 -7.21
CA PRO A 42 1.99 -9.76 -6.48
C PRO A 42 1.17 -9.04 -5.39
N PRO A 43 -0.07 -8.57 -5.65
CA PRO A 43 -0.88 -7.94 -4.61
C PRO A 43 -1.33 -8.93 -3.53
N MET A 44 -1.57 -10.21 -3.86
CA MET A 44 -1.82 -11.23 -2.84
C MET A 44 -0.62 -11.42 -1.90
N VAL A 45 0.60 -11.49 -2.46
CA VAL A 45 1.82 -11.61 -1.64
C VAL A 45 1.98 -10.40 -0.71
N LEU A 46 1.75 -9.18 -1.21
CA LEU A 46 1.76 -7.98 -0.37
C LEU A 46 0.68 -8.01 0.71
N PHE A 47 -0.53 -8.45 0.35
CA PHE A 47 -1.63 -8.60 1.29
C PHE A 47 -1.26 -9.53 2.44
N PHE A 48 -0.75 -10.73 2.15
CA PHE A 48 -0.33 -11.67 3.18
C PHE A 48 0.80 -11.13 4.04
N ARG A 49 1.79 -10.45 3.46
CA ARG A 49 2.87 -9.82 4.22
C ARG A 49 2.34 -8.76 5.18
N TYR A 50 1.42 -7.91 4.72
CA TYR A 50 0.84 -6.86 5.55
C TYR A 50 -0.06 -7.46 6.64
N ALA A 51 -0.85 -8.48 6.31
CA ALA A 51 -1.66 -9.20 7.29
C ALA A 51 -0.79 -9.80 8.41
N ILE A 52 0.36 -10.39 8.09
CA ILE A 52 1.31 -10.92 9.09
C ILE A 52 1.87 -9.81 9.98
N VAL A 53 2.28 -8.67 9.41
CA VAL A 53 2.79 -7.52 10.17
C VAL A 53 1.70 -6.98 11.11
N ASN A 54 0.47 -6.86 10.63
CA ASN A 54 -0.65 -6.29 11.36
C ASN A 54 -1.21 -7.21 12.44
N ASN A 55 -1.13 -8.54 12.28
CA ASN A 55 -1.70 -9.50 13.21
C ASN A 55 -1.12 -9.38 14.64
N SER A 56 0.02 -8.70 14.77
CA SER A 56 0.69 -8.44 16.04
C SER A 56 0.61 -7.01 16.53
N LEU A 57 -0.03 -6.11 15.77
CA LEU A 57 0.00 -4.67 15.98
C LEU A 57 -1.42 -4.10 16.05
N GLU A 58 -1.78 -3.53 17.19
CA GLU A 58 -2.95 -2.66 17.33
C GLU A 58 -2.47 -1.22 17.56
N ILE A 59 -3.15 -0.26 16.94
CA ILE A 59 -2.85 1.16 17.09
C ILE A 59 -4.08 1.90 17.56
N ALA A 60 -3.92 2.67 18.62
CA ALA A 60 -4.93 3.62 19.07
C ALA A 60 -4.32 5.01 19.17
N TYR A 61 -4.98 5.98 18.54
CA TYR A 61 -4.57 7.38 18.56
C TYR A 61 -5.28 8.11 19.69
N LYS A 62 -4.51 8.55 20.68
CA LYS A 62 -4.96 9.51 21.69
C LYS A 62 -4.44 10.90 21.33
N SER A 63 -5.01 11.93 21.94
CA SER A 63 -4.81 13.34 21.54
C SER A 63 -3.33 13.72 21.35
N ASN A 64 -2.44 13.24 22.22
CA ASN A 64 -0.99 13.50 22.16
C ASN A 64 -0.10 12.26 22.09
N ASP A 65 -0.68 11.06 22.07
CA ASP A 65 0.04 9.80 22.18
C ASP A 65 -0.43 8.79 21.13
N ILE A 66 0.48 7.95 20.68
CA ILE A 66 0.20 6.77 19.88
C ILE A 66 0.36 5.56 20.81
N GLU A 67 -0.75 4.88 21.12
CA GLU A 67 -0.69 3.62 21.85
C GLU A 67 -0.52 2.48 20.85
N LEU A 68 0.61 1.78 20.96
CA LEU A 68 0.93 0.60 20.18
C LEU A 68 0.77 -0.64 21.06
N LEU A 69 0.00 -1.61 20.61
CA LEU A 69 -0.10 -2.90 21.25
C LEU A 69 0.60 -3.92 20.37
N LEU A 70 1.80 -4.35 20.81
CA LEU A 70 2.68 -5.26 20.09
C LEU A 70 2.71 -6.61 20.83
N ASN A 71 2.12 -7.66 20.25
CA ASN A 71 2.06 -8.99 20.88
C ASN A 71 1.56 -8.96 22.33
N GLY A 72 0.50 -8.19 22.61
CA GLY A 72 -0.06 -8.02 23.95
C GLY A 72 0.76 -7.10 24.88
N LYS A 73 1.92 -6.61 24.46
CA LYS A 73 2.68 -5.59 25.19
C LYS A 73 2.26 -4.20 24.73
N LYS A 74 1.68 -3.45 25.67
CA LYS A 74 1.34 -2.05 25.45
C LYS A 74 2.60 -1.19 25.52
N ARG A 75 2.82 -0.42 24.47
CA ARG A 75 3.82 0.64 24.41
C ARG A 75 3.13 1.94 24.08
N ILE A 76 3.35 2.95 24.90
CA ILE A 76 2.84 4.31 24.65
C ILE A 76 4.00 5.11 24.06
N VAL A 77 3.81 5.61 22.85
CA VAL A 77 4.77 6.45 22.13
C VAL A 77 4.22 7.87 22.12
N LYS A 78 4.99 8.80 22.68
CA LYS A 78 4.61 10.22 22.64
C LYS A 78 5.00 10.84 21.30
N LEU A 79 4.24 11.81 20.83
CA LEU A 79 4.53 12.48 19.54
C LEU A 79 5.89 13.20 19.50
N ASN A 80 6.39 13.65 20.64
CA ASN A 80 7.71 14.29 20.75
C ASN A 80 8.87 13.30 20.67
N GLU A 81 8.63 12.00 20.91
CA GLU A 81 9.64 10.94 20.77
C GLU A 81 9.86 10.52 19.32
N ILE A 82 8.92 10.87 18.44
CA ILE A 82 9.00 10.61 17.00
C ILE A 82 10.05 11.53 16.39
N GLU A 83 11.06 10.96 15.77
CA GLU A 83 12.08 11.70 15.02
C GLU A 83 11.52 12.09 13.64
N HIS A 84 11.09 11.08 12.88
CA HIS A 84 10.50 11.25 11.56
C HIS A 84 9.61 10.05 11.18
N ILE A 85 8.75 10.25 10.18
CA ILE A 85 7.85 9.23 9.64
C ILE A 85 8.13 9.10 8.15
N GLU A 86 8.45 7.90 7.68
CA GLU A 86 8.60 7.60 6.26
C GLU A 86 7.36 6.87 5.74
N ILE A 87 6.57 7.52 4.91
CA ILE A 87 5.50 6.88 4.15
C ILE A 87 6.09 6.32 2.86
N LYS A 88 6.09 5.00 2.76
CA LYS A 88 6.56 4.25 1.60
C LYS A 88 5.38 3.95 0.68
N LEU A 89 5.46 4.55 -0.50
CA LEU A 89 4.46 4.45 -1.54
C LEU A 89 4.93 3.46 -2.60
N THR A 90 4.04 2.53 -2.98
CA THR A 90 4.28 1.61 -4.10
C THR A 90 4.13 2.31 -5.46
N PHE A 91 3.46 3.47 -5.49
CA PHE A 91 3.26 4.31 -6.66
C PHE A 91 3.42 5.80 -6.30
N PRO A 92 4.07 6.65 -7.12
CA PRO A 92 4.22 8.07 -6.84
C PRO A 92 2.87 8.81 -6.83
N THR A 93 2.47 9.32 -5.68
CA THR A 93 1.19 10.02 -5.44
C THR A 93 1.06 11.36 -6.19
N TYR A 94 2.15 11.92 -6.70
CA TYR A 94 2.13 13.14 -7.52
C TYR A 94 1.52 12.95 -8.91
N PHE A 95 1.46 11.70 -9.40
CA PHE A 95 0.62 11.41 -10.53
C PHE A 95 -0.81 11.22 -10.02
N SER A 96 -1.68 12.18 -10.30
CA SER A 96 -3.15 11.99 -10.34
C SER A 96 -3.58 10.99 -11.43
N GLY A 97 -2.66 10.08 -11.80
CA GLY A 97 -2.82 9.07 -12.80
C GLY A 97 -3.64 7.89 -12.30
N ILE A 98 -4.07 7.10 -13.24
CA ILE A 98 -4.83 5.88 -13.00
C ILE A 98 -3.90 4.87 -12.32
N ARG A 99 -4.31 4.33 -11.17
CA ARG A 99 -3.64 3.19 -10.55
C ARG A 99 -3.81 1.98 -11.47
N TYR A 100 -2.71 1.53 -12.07
CA TYR A 100 -2.75 0.47 -13.08
C TYR A 100 -2.71 -0.91 -12.42
N LEU A 101 -1.97 -1.05 -11.31
CA LEU A 101 -1.81 -2.31 -10.60
C LEU A 101 -2.54 -2.27 -9.24
N ALA A 102 -3.03 -3.43 -8.80
CA ALA A 102 -3.63 -3.54 -7.47
C ALA A 102 -2.60 -3.30 -6.35
N THR A 103 -1.32 -3.55 -6.64
CA THR A 103 -0.18 -3.25 -5.75
C THR A 103 -0.04 -1.77 -5.44
N ASP A 104 -0.51 -0.89 -6.32
CA ASP A 104 -0.42 0.58 -6.17
C ASP A 104 -1.26 1.10 -5.00
N SER A 105 -2.16 0.27 -4.46
CA SER A 105 -3.00 0.61 -3.30
C SER A 105 -2.39 0.15 -1.96
N PHE A 106 -1.28 -0.59 -1.98
CA PHE A 106 -0.58 -1.00 -0.76
C PHE A 106 0.41 0.10 -0.38
N LEU A 107 0.30 0.60 0.85
CA LEU A 107 1.15 1.64 1.41
C LEU A 107 1.58 1.23 2.82
N TYR A 108 2.76 1.66 3.25
CA TYR A 108 3.17 1.47 4.64
C TYR A 108 3.96 2.67 5.15
N ALA A 109 3.79 2.99 6.42
CA ALA A 109 4.56 3.99 7.11
C ALA A 109 5.56 3.32 8.06
N VAL A 110 6.78 3.82 8.11
CA VAL A 110 7.77 3.46 9.12
C VAL A 110 7.96 4.68 10.00
N ILE A 111 7.66 4.54 11.29
CA ILE A 111 7.80 5.60 12.27
C ILE A 111 9.09 5.37 13.04
N TYR A 112 10.00 6.33 12.97
CA TYR A 112 11.31 6.29 13.61
C TYR A 112 11.30 7.13 14.89
N LEU A 113 11.79 6.55 15.98
CA LEU A 113 11.89 7.20 17.29
C LEU A 113 13.32 7.67 17.55
N HIS A 114 13.45 8.71 18.37
CA HIS A 114 14.76 9.17 18.87
C HIS A 114 15.53 8.08 19.66
N SER A 115 14.82 7.06 20.18
CA SER A 115 15.45 5.89 20.82
C SER A 115 16.14 4.92 19.85
N LYS A 116 16.14 5.22 18.54
CA LYS A 116 16.55 4.34 17.42
C LYS A 116 15.63 3.15 17.17
N GLU A 117 14.50 3.08 17.85
CA GLU A 117 13.48 2.09 17.58
C GLU A 117 12.60 2.54 16.42
N SER A 118 12.06 1.58 15.67
CA SER A 118 11.13 1.86 14.58
C SER A 118 9.98 0.87 14.58
N PHE A 119 8.83 1.31 14.11
CA PHE A 119 7.66 0.45 13.94
C PHE A 119 6.99 0.73 12.60
N THR A 120 6.45 -0.33 12.01
CA THR A 120 5.84 -0.30 10.68
C THR A 120 4.33 -0.38 10.83
N VAL A 121 3.63 0.57 10.23
CA VAL A 121 2.16 0.60 10.11
C VAL A 121 1.81 0.41 8.65
N THR A 122 0.90 -0.51 8.35
CA THR A 122 0.50 -0.78 6.96
C THR A 122 -0.90 -0.25 6.66
N SER A 123 -1.21 -0.02 5.39
CA SER A 123 -2.53 0.42 4.93
C SER A 123 -3.65 -0.60 5.19
N LEU A 124 -3.30 -1.85 5.48
CA LEU A 124 -4.29 -2.84 5.94
C LEU A 124 -4.70 -2.64 7.41
N LEU A 125 -3.90 -1.94 8.21
CA LEU A 125 -4.16 -1.75 9.65
C LEU A 125 -4.95 -0.48 9.90
N ASP A 126 -4.50 0.61 9.30
CA ASP A 126 -5.15 1.90 9.45
C ASP A 126 -5.03 2.68 8.14
N ASN A 127 -6.16 2.86 7.46
CA ASN A 127 -6.25 3.68 6.26
C ASN A 127 -6.27 5.18 6.58
N GLU A 128 -6.69 5.57 7.80
CA GLU A 128 -6.77 6.98 8.19
C GLU A 128 -5.37 7.59 8.32
N LEU A 129 -4.38 6.85 8.83
CA LEU A 129 -2.97 7.29 8.85
C LEU A 129 -2.46 7.78 7.48
N PHE A 130 -2.96 7.19 6.40
CA PHE A 130 -2.57 7.55 5.03
C PHE A 130 -3.43 8.66 4.42
N ASP A 131 -4.58 8.97 5.02
CA ASP A 131 -5.32 10.21 4.75
C ASP A 131 -4.71 11.35 5.57
N THR A 132 -3.65 11.94 5.00
CA THR A 132 -2.87 13.01 5.63
C THR A 132 -3.70 14.23 6.04
N LYS A 133 -4.88 14.46 5.45
CA LYS A 133 -5.76 15.56 5.89
C LYS A 133 -6.55 15.19 7.12
N ALA A 134 -7.06 13.96 7.21
CA ALA A 134 -7.84 13.49 8.35
C ALA A 134 -6.94 13.22 9.57
N PHE A 135 -5.81 12.56 9.36
CA PHE A 135 -4.92 12.13 10.44
C PHE A 135 -4.14 13.29 11.09
N PHE A 136 -3.72 14.28 10.31
CA PHE A 136 -2.90 15.40 10.80
C PHE A 136 -3.70 16.66 11.11
N ASN A 137 -5.04 16.62 11.02
CA ASN A 137 -5.88 17.78 11.33
C ASN A 137 -5.71 18.15 12.81
N GLY A 138 -4.98 19.25 13.08
CA GLY A 138 -4.63 19.71 14.43
C GLY A 138 -3.27 19.25 14.97
N ARG A 139 -2.46 18.47 14.23
CA ARG A 139 -1.12 17.99 14.65
C ARG A 139 0.01 18.45 13.72
N VAL A 140 0.17 19.77 13.60
CA VAL A 140 1.10 20.44 12.68
C VAL A 140 2.56 19.97 12.82
N ASP A 141 2.99 19.63 14.03
CA ASP A 141 4.38 19.21 14.30
C ASP A 141 4.75 17.87 13.66
N ILE A 142 3.79 16.96 13.47
CA ILE A 142 4.05 15.66 12.85
C ILE A 142 4.17 15.81 11.33
N PHE A 143 3.44 16.77 10.73
CA PHE A 143 3.51 17.04 9.30
C PHE A 143 4.93 17.45 8.86
N ARG A 144 5.64 18.21 9.70
CA ARG A 144 7.04 18.59 9.46
C ARG A 144 8.02 17.42 9.51
N LYS A 145 7.64 16.34 10.18
CA LYS A 145 8.45 15.14 10.38
C LYS A 145 8.19 14.07 9.32
N LEU A 146 7.30 14.33 8.37
CA LEU A 146 6.82 13.36 7.40
C LEU A 146 7.65 13.38 6.12
N ARG A 147 8.03 12.21 5.63
CA ARG A 147 8.80 11.99 4.41
C ARG A 147 8.08 10.96 3.56
N PHE A 148 7.98 11.22 2.25
CA PHE A 148 7.43 10.25 1.32
C PHE A 148 8.56 9.65 0.49
N VAL A 149 8.57 8.33 0.41
CA VAL A 149 9.57 7.55 -0.32
C VAL A 149 8.84 6.64 -1.30
N CYS A 150 9.11 6.78 -2.59
CA CYS A 150 8.55 5.88 -3.60
C CYS A 150 9.48 4.68 -3.82
N TRP A 151 8.92 3.53 -4.22
CA TRP A 151 9.69 2.40 -4.71
C TRP A 151 9.91 2.51 -6.23
N PRO A 152 11.12 2.24 -6.78
CA PRO A 152 12.35 1.86 -6.07
C PRO A 152 12.95 3.05 -5.29
N PRO A 153 13.65 2.77 -4.17
CA PRO A 153 14.15 3.80 -3.27
C PRO A 153 15.20 4.65 -3.98
N GLY A 154 14.89 5.94 -4.16
CA GLY A 154 15.76 6.88 -4.88
C GLY A 154 15.13 8.25 -5.11
N GLN A 155 13.80 8.37 -4.96
CA GLN A 155 13.09 9.64 -5.09
C GLN A 155 12.54 10.06 -3.73
N ASN A 156 13.35 10.76 -2.94
CA ASN A 156 12.86 11.51 -1.79
C ASN A 156 12.01 12.67 -2.31
N LEU A 157 10.71 12.64 -2.05
CA LEU A 157 9.83 13.74 -2.40
C LEU A 157 9.97 14.82 -1.33
N HIS A 158 10.77 15.85 -1.63
CA HIS A 158 10.83 17.07 -0.81
C HIS A 158 9.59 17.91 -1.08
N PHE A 159 8.75 18.10 -0.06
CA PHE A 159 7.62 19.01 -0.11
C PHE A 159 8.12 20.42 0.24
N SER A 160 8.24 21.30 -0.77
CA SER A 160 8.33 22.74 -0.53
C SER A 160 6.93 23.24 -0.15
N GLN A 161 6.87 23.97 0.97
CA GLN A 161 5.67 24.61 1.51
C GLN A 161 5.07 25.66 0.57
#